data_AF-A0A329T1W9-F1
#
_entry.id   AF-A0A329T1W9-F1
#
_cell.length_a   1.000
_cell.length_b   1.000
_cell.length_c   1.000
_cell.angle_alpha   90.00
_cell.angle_beta   90.00
_cell.angle_gamma   90.00
#
_symmetry.space_group_name_H-M   'P 1'
#
loop_
_entity.id
_entity.type
_entity.pdbx_description
1 polymer ?
#
loop_
_entity_poly.entity_id
_entity_poly.type
_entity_poly.pdbx_seq_one_letter_code
_entity_poly.pdbx_strand_id
1 'polypeptide(L)'
;MVYPVCHAYEGLDSEYQSYLLIFSLNTTEALEGLADWKNQNWIDLSTDKVVISVLTYNGELEGYVVTELTLEFHAGGYITPKATARPTISIPYGKKNSYVNDILVWIWCIVALYGRSQAVVCVFYAIWASIVSLLNDDDFQDSLWKLADPSALNVNETEDDIRSLNVVIDNLKRIADLTSVLRVVGAVIIALIGLQILNRFRFHPQLNILTRTVASALKQFAAFFIVFIVIFLTFTIIGSMIFGDRAKEFASLDNSMASCINMLFGVFDFESIKDLQFSVAFYWIYMVVVSLVLMNMMLAIVLDAYDDVSKESYKKAANMELANRVVAICWDVVSEISIMLFARRTVVSHGRIRPHLLERVLQRKIKEDPHTILSPESLKPLFPDDGIGYEVFQATLQHIENGGNQQ
;
A
#
# COMPACT_ATOMS: atom_id res chain seq x y z
N MET A 1 26.42 40.43 25.51
CA MET A 1 25.97 39.63 24.36
C MET A 1 24.61 39.07 24.73
N VAL A 2 23.58 39.36 23.94
CA VAL A 2 22.16 39.10 24.31
C VAL A 2 21.76 37.63 24.10
N TYR A 3 22.58 36.86 23.38
CA TYR A 3 22.40 35.42 23.23
C TYR A 3 23.76 34.71 23.25
N PRO A 4 23.86 33.50 23.84
CA PRO A 4 25.02 32.63 23.63
C PRO A 4 25.13 32.28 22.14
N VAL A 5 26.36 32.07 21.68
CA VAL A 5 26.67 31.83 20.26
C VAL A 5 26.05 30.51 19.81
N CYS A 6 25.40 30.50 18.64
CA CYS A 6 24.61 29.38 18.11
C CYS A 6 25.38 28.04 17.99
N HIS A 7 26.71 28.09 17.94
CA HIS A 7 27.59 26.92 17.87
C HIS A 7 27.86 26.24 19.22
N ALA A 8 27.36 26.79 20.34
CA ALA A 8 27.56 26.19 21.66
C ALA A 8 26.85 24.84 21.85
N TYR A 9 25.89 24.54 20.97
CA TYR A 9 25.03 23.35 21.06
C TYR A 9 25.22 22.37 19.90
N GLU A 10 26.16 22.62 18.97
CA GLU A 10 26.52 21.67 17.90
C GLU A 10 27.27 20.47 18.51
N GLY A 11 26.63 19.30 18.52
CA GLY A 11 27.24 18.03 18.96
C GLY A 11 26.91 17.61 20.40
N LEU A 12 25.98 18.27 21.08
CA LEU A 12 25.34 17.71 22.27
C LEU A 12 24.31 16.66 21.84
N ASP A 13 24.37 15.48 22.45
CA ASP A 13 23.32 14.48 22.29
C ASP A 13 21.99 15.11 22.72
N SER A 14 20.92 14.84 21.96
CA SER A 14 19.57 15.29 22.31
C SER A 14 19.17 14.67 23.64
N GLU A 15 19.31 15.43 24.73
CA GLU A 15 18.93 15.00 26.06
C GLU A 15 17.42 15.15 26.21
N TYR A 16 16.72 14.02 26.30
CA TYR A 16 15.29 14.00 26.55
C TYR A 16 15.04 14.07 28.06
N GLN A 17 14.53 15.20 28.54
CA GLN A 17 14.01 15.31 29.89
C GLN A 17 12.51 14.94 29.90
N SER A 18 12.18 13.88 30.63
CA SER A 18 10.81 13.38 30.75
C SER A 18 10.21 13.82 32.08
N TYR A 19 9.15 14.60 32.01
CA TYR A 19 8.36 15.02 33.17
C TYR A 19 7.01 14.32 33.17
N LEU A 20 6.55 13.89 34.34
CA LEU A 20 5.31 13.14 34.48
C LEU A 20 4.35 13.84 35.43
N LEU A 21 3.13 14.08 34.98
CA LEU A 21 2.05 14.57 35.82
C LEU A 21 0.91 13.55 35.82
N ILE A 22 0.62 13.00 37.00
CA ILE A 22 -0.40 11.97 37.15
C ILE A 22 -1.79 12.62 37.07
N PHE A 23 -2.66 12.09 36.20
CA PHE A 23 -3.99 12.67 35.97
C PHE A 23 -4.94 12.57 37.17
N SER A 24 -4.60 11.76 38.19
CA SER A 24 -5.35 11.63 39.43
C SER A 24 -5.08 12.76 40.43
N LEU A 25 -4.09 13.62 40.16
CA LEU A 25 -3.77 14.76 41.01
C LEU A 25 -4.93 15.76 41.04
N ASN A 26 -5.18 16.35 42.20
CA ASN A 26 -6.15 17.42 42.31
C ASN A 26 -5.66 18.65 41.53
N THR A 27 -6.56 19.53 41.07
CA THR A 27 -6.15 20.69 40.25
C THR A 27 -5.12 21.57 40.95
N THR A 28 -5.20 21.68 42.28
CA THR A 28 -4.24 22.42 43.10
C THR A 28 -2.85 21.77 43.12
N GLU A 29 -2.78 20.45 43.31
CA GLU A 29 -1.53 19.68 43.35
C GLU A 29 -0.85 19.68 41.97
N ALA A 30 -1.63 19.57 40.89
CA ALA A 30 -1.12 19.68 39.54
C ALA A 30 -0.49 21.05 39.28
N LEU A 31 -1.14 22.14 39.73
CA LEU A 31 -0.60 23.49 39.59
C LEU A 31 0.68 23.71 40.41
N GLU A 32 0.78 23.08 41.58
CA GLU A 32 2.00 23.08 42.40
C GLU A 32 3.13 22.35 41.67
N GLY A 33 2.88 21.16 41.11
CA GLY A 33 3.88 20.43 40.31
C GLY A 33 4.35 21.21 39.08
N LEU A 34 3.44 21.89 38.36
CA LEU A 34 3.81 22.79 37.27
C LEU A 34 4.65 23.98 37.74
N ALA A 35 4.37 24.52 38.93
CA ALA A 35 5.15 25.61 39.50
C ALA A 35 6.57 25.15 39.87
N ASP A 36 6.71 23.92 40.38
CA ASP A 36 8.02 23.32 40.68
C ASP A 36 8.84 23.10 39.41
N TRP A 37 8.24 22.58 38.34
CA TRP A 37 8.93 22.45 37.05
C TRP A 37 9.36 23.82 36.51
N LYS A 38 8.48 24.83 36.63
CA LYS A 38 8.82 26.21 36.26
C LYS A 38 10.01 26.75 37.06
N ASN A 39 10.11 26.43 38.35
CA ASN A 39 11.25 26.82 39.18
C ASN A 39 12.55 26.11 38.77
N GLN A 40 12.46 24.91 38.18
CA GLN A 40 13.59 24.14 37.65
C GLN A 40 14.03 24.58 36.24
N ASN A 41 13.40 25.60 35.64
CA ASN A 41 13.66 26.03 34.25
C ASN A 41 13.55 24.89 33.23
N TRP A 42 12.52 24.05 33.36
CA TRP A 42 12.28 22.92 32.44
C TRP A 42 12.09 23.32 30.96
N ILE A 43 11.76 24.59 30.69
CA ILE A 43 11.84 25.21 29.36
C ILE A 43 12.84 26.35 29.44
N ASP A 44 13.84 26.30 28.57
CA ASP A 44 14.90 27.28 28.45
C ASP A 44 15.14 27.70 26.98
N LEU A 45 16.20 28.47 26.73
CA LEU A 45 16.56 28.93 25.38
C LEU A 45 17.14 27.83 24.48
N SER A 46 17.54 26.69 25.04
CA SER A 46 18.04 25.52 24.32
C SER A 46 16.96 24.51 23.99
N THR A 47 15.73 24.72 24.48
CA THR A 47 14.61 23.80 24.25
C THR A 47 14.19 23.85 22.79
N ASP A 48 14.42 22.76 22.05
CA ASP A 48 14.03 22.61 20.64
C ASP A 48 12.55 22.19 20.49
N LYS A 49 12.10 21.27 21.34
CA LYS A 49 10.78 20.65 21.22
C LYS A 49 10.21 20.25 22.57
N VAL A 50 8.96 20.63 22.82
CA VAL A 50 8.15 20.15 23.94
C VAL A 50 7.05 19.26 23.40
N VAL A 51 6.97 18.02 23.89
CA VAL A 51 5.93 17.06 23.51
C VAL A 51 5.08 16.75 24.74
N ILE A 52 3.82 17.17 24.69
CA ILE A 52 2.83 16.83 25.71
C ILE A 52 2.02 15.65 25.19
N SER A 53 2.13 14.50 25.84
CA SER A 53 1.44 13.28 25.46
C SER A 53 0.38 12.92 26.49
N VAL A 54 -0.86 12.80 26.03
CA VAL A 54 -2.01 12.40 26.83
C VAL A 54 -2.57 11.11 26.26
N LEU A 55 -2.59 10.07 27.08
CA LEU A 55 -3.21 8.79 26.77
C LEU A 55 -4.60 8.76 27.40
N THR A 56 -5.64 8.64 26.58
CA THR A 56 -7.02 8.50 27.05
C THR A 56 -7.59 7.15 26.63
N TYR A 57 -8.16 6.39 27.56
CA TYR A 57 -8.82 5.12 27.30
C TYR A 57 -10.34 5.28 27.33
N ASN A 58 -11.04 4.70 26.35
CA ASN A 58 -12.49 4.61 26.32
C ASN A 58 -12.91 3.14 26.49
N GLY A 59 -13.50 2.84 27.65
CA GLY A 59 -13.94 1.49 28.01
C GLY A 59 -15.11 0.96 27.19
N GLU A 60 -16.01 1.83 26.72
CA GLU A 60 -17.18 1.42 25.92
C GLU A 60 -16.79 1.00 24.49
N LEU A 61 -15.72 1.61 23.95
CA LEU A 61 -15.21 1.32 22.62
C LEU A 61 -14.04 0.33 22.63
N GLU A 62 -13.57 -0.10 23.80
CA GLU A 62 -12.40 -0.97 23.98
C GLU A 62 -11.19 -0.44 23.17
N GLY A 63 -10.88 0.85 23.34
CA GLY A 63 -9.85 1.54 22.57
C GLY A 63 -9.23 2.69 23.33
N TYR A 64 -7.99 3.01 22.99
CA TYR A 64 -7.27 4.16 23.51
C TYR A 64 -6.93 5.15 22.40
N VAL A 65 -6.73 6.40 22.79
CA VAL A 65 -6.26 7.46 21.92
C VAL A 65 -5.00 8.06 22.52
N VAL A 66 -3.94 8.09 21.73
CA VAL A 66 -2.72 8.82 22.04
C VAL A 66 -2.86 10.20 21.43
N THR A 67 -2.99 11.22 22.27
CA THR A 67 -3.03 12.63 21.86
C THR A 67 -1.68 13.26 22.15
N GLU A 68 -1.04 13.82 21.13
CA GLU A 68 0.23 14.53 21.29
C GLU A 68 0.09 15.97 20.83
N LEU A 69 0.42 16.89 21.73
CA LEU A 69 0.64 18.29 21.40
C LEU A 69 2.16 18.52 21.36
N THR A 70 2.67 18.71 20.16
CA THR A 70 4.06 19.08 19.91
C THR A 70 4.16 20.59 19.75
N LEU A 71 5.04 21.20 20.54
CA LEU A 71 5.46 22.59 20.40
C LEU A 71 6.92 22.58 19.93
N GLU A 72 7.15 22.94 18.67
CA GLU A 72 8.49 23.07 18.10
C GLU A 72 8.94 24.53 18.19
N PHE A 73 10.07 24.76 18.84
CA PHE A 73 10.66 26.07 19.07
C PHE A 73 11.73 26.34 18.00
N HIS A 74 11.48 27.34 17.17
CA HIS A 74 12.45 27.72 16.14
C HIS A 74 13.49 28.67 16.75
N ALA A 75 14.71 28.66 16.22
CA ALA A 75 15.80 29.55 16.65
C ALA A 75 15.43 31.05 16.60
N GLY A 76 14.44 31.43 15.78
CA GLY A 76 13.88 32.79 15.73
C GLY A 76 12.89 33.13 16.85
N GLY A 77 12.65 32.24 17.81
CA GLY A 77 11.68 32.39 18.91
C GLY A 77 10.21 32.13 18.52
N TYR A 78 9.96 31.76 17.27
CA TYR A 78 8.63 31.36 16.81
C TYR A 78 8.32 29.93 17.25
N ILE A 79 7.06 29.67 17.65
CA ILE A 79 6.62 28.35 18.11
C ILE A 79 5.60 27.79 17.12
N THR A 80 5.85 26.59 16.61
CA THR A 80 4.91 25.86 15.74
C THR A 80 4.14 24.80 16.54
N PRO A 81 2.86 25.03 16.89
CA PRO A 81 2.04 24.03 17.55
C PRO A 81 1.54 23.00 16.53
N LYS A 82 1.66 21.72 16.87
CA LYS A 82 1.15 20.59 16.09
C LYS A 82 0.43 19.63 17.03
N ALA A 83 -0.86 19.40 16.77
CA ALA A 83 -1.66 18.43 17.51
C ALA A 83 -1.89 17.19 16.65
N THR A 84 -1.64 16.01 17.19
CA THR A 84 -1.94 14.73 16.55
C THR A 84 -2.73 13.84 17.51
N ALA A 85 -3.73 13.14 16.98
CA ALA A 85 -4.52 12.18 17.73
C ALA A 85 -4.52 10.85 16.99
N ARG A 86 -4.02 9.80 17.65
CA ARG A 86 -3.87 8.46 17.09
C ARG A 86 -4.75 7.48 17.84
N PRO A 87 -5.96 7.18 17.34
CA PRO A 87 -6.87 6.23 17.97
C PRO A 87 -6.49 4.79 17.60
N THR A 88 -6.47 3.90 18.58
CA THR A 88 -6.11 2.48 18.43
C THR A 88 -7.05 1.60 19.26
N ILE A 89 -7.43 0.44 18.72
CA ILE A 89 -8.23 -0.56 19.44
C ILE A 89 -7.30 -1.29 20.42
N SER A 90 -7.69 -1.44 21.69
CA SER A 90 -6.84 -2.10 22.69
C SER A 90 -6.84 -3.62 22.53
N ILE A 91 -7.98 -4.20 22.15
CA ILE A 91 -8.15 -5.65 21.99
C ILE A 91 -8.61 -5.99 20.57
N PRO A 92 -7.68 -6.22 19.63
CA PRO A 92 -8.03 -6.50 18.23
C PRO A 92 -8.99 -7.68 18.02
N TYR A 93 -8.88 -8.69 18.87
CA TYR A 93 -9.63 -9.95 18.78
C TYR A 93 -10.68 -10.13 19.89
N GLY A 94 -11.20 -9.04 20.45
CA GLY A 94 -12.20 -9.11 21.53
C GLY A 94 -13.51 -9.80 21.09
N LYS A 95 -13.86 -9.72 19.79
CA LYS A 95 -15.07 -10.33 19.23
C LYS A 95 -14.74 -11.56 18.39
N LYS A 96 -15.53 -12.63 18.54
CA LYS A 96 -15.41 -13.87 17.73
C LYS A 96 -15.47 -13.62 16.22
N ASN A 97 -16.18 -12.59 15.78
CA ASN A 97 -16.29 -12.22 14.37
C ASN A 97 -14.96 -11.74 13.77
N SER A 98 -14.02 -11.21 14.58
CA SER A 98 -12.72 -10.74 14.08
C SER A 98 -11.90 -11.87 13.45
N TYR A 99 -11.92 -13.06 14.07
CA TYR A 99 -11.22 -14.24 13.54
C TYR A 99 -11.78 -14.72 12.20
N VAL A 100 -13.09 -14.57 11.98
CA VAL A 100 -13.74 -14.99 10.73
C VAL A 100 -13.21 -14.17 9.55
N ASN A 101 -13.00 -12.86 9.75
CA ASN A 101 -12.48 -11.98 8.69
C ASN A 101 -11.06 -12.37 8.27
N ASP A 102 -10.19 -12.70 9.22
CA ASP A 102 -8.83 -13.16 8.90
C ASP A 102 -8.85 -14.48 8.14
N ILE A 103 -9.69 -15.44 8.55
CA ILE A 103 -9.85 -16.71 7.83
C ILE A 103 -10.31 -16.46 6.39
N LEU A 104 -11.25 -15.54 6.16
CA LEU A 104 -11.70 -15.17 4.82
C LEU A 104 -10.57 -14.58 3.97
N VAL A 105 -9.72 -13.72 4.54
CA VAL A 105 -8.55 -13.16 3.85
C VAL A 105 -7.54 -14.25 3.49
N TRP A 106 -7.29 -15.20 4.40
CA TRP A 106 -6.41 -16.34 4.13
C TRP A 106 -6.97 -17.26 3.04
N ILE A 107 -8.26 -17.56 3.06
CA ILE A 107 -8.93 -18.32 1.98
C ILE A 107 -8.78 -17.57 0.66
N TRP A 108 -9.02 -16.25 0.63
CA TRP A 108 -8.84 -15.44 -0.57
C TRP A 108 -7.39 -15.47 -1.07
N CYS A 109 -6.39 -15.38 -0.19
CA CYS A 109 -4.98 -15.49 -0.55
C CYS A 109 -4.64 -16.84 -1.18
N ILE A 110 -5.21 -17.94 -0.64
CA ILE A 110 -5.02 -19.30 -1.18
C ILE A 110 -5.73 -19.45 -2.54
N VAL A 111 -6.93 -18.90 -2.72
CA VAL A 111 -7.61 -18.97 -4.02
C VAL A 111 -6.90 -18.09 -5.07
N ALA A 112 -6.31 -16.97 -4.63
CA ALA A 112 -5.63 -16.02 -5.51
C ALA A 112 -4.15 -16.38 -5.81
N LEU A 113 -3.75 -17.65 -5.61
CA LEU A 113 -2.39 -18.25 -5.46
C LEU A 113 -1.22 -17.80 -6.37
N TYR A 114 -1.39 -16.86 -7.29
CA TYR A 114 -0.33 -16.34 -8.17
C TYR A 114 -0.50 -14.83 -8.49
N GLY A 115 -1.10 -14.05 -7.59
CA GLY A 115 -1.32 -12.62 -7.76
C GLY A 115 -0.16 -11.75 -7.25
N ARG A 116 0.18 -10.67 -7.98
CA ARG A 116 1.14 -9.63 -7.52
C ARG A 116 0.75 -8.96 -6.19
N SER A 117 -0.51 -9.07 -5.77
CA SER A 117 -1.03 -8.51 -4.51
C SER A 117 -0.61 -9.27 -3.26
N GLN A 118 -0.17 -10.53 -3.37
CA GLN A 118 0.13 -11.35 -2.20
C GLN A 118 1.30 -10.80 -1.37
N ALA A 119 2.32 -10.25 -2.03
CA ALA A 119 3.46 -9.62 -1.35
C ALA A 119 3.04 -8.47 -0.42
N VAL A 120 2.04 -7.67 -0.83
CA VAL A 120 1.56 -6.52 -0.04
C VAL A 120 0.74 -7.00 1.16
N VAL A 121 -0.02 -8.08 1.00
CA VAL A 121 -0.75 -8.73 2.11
C VAL A 121 0.21 -9.32 3.14
N CYS A 122 1.33 -9.89 2.71
CA CYS A 122 2.38 -10.35 3.63
C CYS A 122 2.95 -9.20 4.46
N VAL A 123 3.19 -8.02 3.86
CA VAL A 123 3.64 -6.82 4.58
C VAL A 123 2.60 -6.39 5.63
N PHE A 124 1.32 -6.41 5.28
CA PHE A 124 0.24 -6.09 6.24
C PHE A 124 0.26 -7.02 7.45
N TYR A 125 0.32 -8.34 7.23
CA TYR A 125 0.36 -9.30 8.33
C TYR A 125 1.67 -9.28 9.12
N ALA A 126 2.79 -8.89 8.50
CA ALA A 126 4.05 -8.68 9.21
C ALA A 126 3.96 -7.49 10.19
N ILE A 127 3.37 -6.37 9.76
CA ILE A 127 3.11 -5.22 10.63
C ILE A 127 2.13 -5.61 11.75
N TRP A 128 1.07 -6.37 11.40
CA TRP A 128 0.11 -6.88 12.38
C TRP A 128 0.77 -7.79 13.42
N ALA A 129 1.62 -8.72 12.99
CA ALA A 129 2.37 -9.60 13.88
C ALA A 129 3.30 -8.79 14.80
N SER A 130 3.92 -7.71 14.29
CA SER A 130 4.71 -6.79 15.12
C SER A 130 3.85 -6.11 16.20
N ILE A 131 2.63 -5.69 15.88
CA ILE A 131 1.70 -5.10 16.86
C ILE A 131 1.32 -6.13 17.93
N VAL A 132 0.97 -7.35 17.53
CA VAL A 132 0.62 -8.43 18.46
C VAL A 132 1.82 -8.79 19.34
N SER A 133 3.03 -8.83 18.78
CA SER A 133 4.25 -9.06 19.54
C SER A 133 4.52 -7.98 20.58
N LEU A 134 4.27 -6.71 20.25
CA LEU A 134 4.39 -5.59 21.20
C LEU A 134 3.32 -5.63 22.28
N LEU A 135 2.09 -6.01 21.93
CA LEU A 135 1.00 -6.18 22.90
C LEU A 135 1.24 -7.35 23.86
N ASN A 136 1.87 -8.43 23.39
CA ASN A 136 2.15 -9.63 24.17
C ASN A 136 3.57 -9.65 24.77
N ASP A 137 4.24 -8.52 24.81
CA ASP A 137 5.56 -8.40 25.43
C ASP A 137 5.45 -8.50 26.95
N ASP A 138 6.27 -9.33 27.57
CA ASP A 138 6.18 -9.64 29.00
C ASP A 138 6.48 -8.39 29.87
N ASP A 139 7.45 -7.58 29.46
CA ASP A 139 7.83 -6.33 30.16
C ASP A 139 6.70 -5.29 30.10
N PHE A 140 6.02 -5.20 28.95
CA PHE A 140 4.86 -4.34 28.78
C PHE A 140 3.68 -4.79 29.65
N GLN A 141 3.39 -6.10 29.68
CA GLN A 141 2.30 -6.65 30.49
C GLN A 141 2.56 -6.49 31.98
N ASP A 142 3.77 -6.78 32.47
CA ASP A 142 4.14 -6.58 33.88
C ASP A 142 4.04 -5.10 34.30
N SER A 143 4.51 -4.19 33.46
CA SER A 143 4.42 -2.75 33.71
C SER A 143 2.96 -2.26 33.73
N LEU A 144 2.11 -2.77 32.83
CA LEU A 144 0.67 -2.48 32.84
C LEU A 144 -0.01 -2.98 34.12
N TRP A 145 0.29 -4.19 34.57
CA TRP A 145 -0.29 -4.76 35.78
C TRP A 145 0.09 -3.96 37.04
N LYS A 146 1.34 -3.50 37.12
CA LYS A 146 1.82 -2.62 38.21
C LYS A 146 1.05 -1.31 38.28
N LEU A 147 0.79 -0.68 37.13
CA LEU A 147 0.04 0.58 37.04
C LEU A 147 -1.46 0.40 37.26
N ALA A 148 -2.00 -0.78 36.95
CA ALA A 148 -3.42 -1.09 37.10
C ALA A 148 -3.84 -1.32 38.56
N ASP A 149 -2.91 -1.67 39.46
CA ASP A 149 -3.20 -1.89 40.87
C ASP A 149 -3.08 -0.57 41.66
N PRO A 150 -4.19 0.04 42.11
CA PRO A 150 -4.18 1.30 42.84
C PRO A 150 -3.54 1.18 44.23
N SER A 151 -3.27 -0.04 44.72
CA SER A 151 -2.58 -0.29 45.98
C SER A 151 -1.06 -0.46 45.84
N ALA A 152 -0.56 -0.61 44.60
CA ALA A 152 0.86 -0.76 44.30
C ALA A 152 1.59 0.58 44.07
N LEU A 153 0.85 1.65 43.75
CA LEU A 153 1.40 2.99 43.59
C LEU A 153 1.61 3.64 44.96
N ASN A 154 2.85 3.59 45.45
CA ASN A 154 3.21 4.36 46.64
C ASN A 154 3.19 5.86 46.30
N VAL A 155 2.58 6.67 47.18
CA VAL A 155 2.46 8.14 47.03
C VAL A 155 3.81 8.85 46.95
N ASN A 156 4.90 8.18 47.31
CA ASN A 156 6.25 8.68 47.09
C ASN A 156 6.69 8.25 45.70
N GLU A 157 6.68 9.19 44.74
CA GLU A 157 7.15 9.03 43.36
C GLU A 157 8.49 8.29 43.29
N THR A 158 8.46 6.96 43.17
CA THR A 158 9.67 6.15 43.07
C THR A 158 10.17 6.22 41.64
N GLU A 159 11.49 6.35 41.45
CA GLU A 159 12.14 6.36 40.12
C GLU A 159 11.71 5.15 39.25
N ASP A 160 11.40 4.03 39.92
CA ASP A 160 10.89 2.80 39.30
C ASP A 160 9.46 2.94 38.74
N ASP A 161 8.58 3.72 39.39
CA ASP A 161 7.20 3.95 38.94
C ASP A 161 7.19 4.79 37.66
N ILE A 162 8.01 5.85 37.62
CA ILE A 162 8.22 6.70 36.45
C ILE A 162 8.77 5.88 35.29
N ARG A 163 9.73 4.99 35.56
CA ARG A 163 10.29 4.09 34.54
C ARG A 163 9.24 3.15 33.96
N SER A 164 8.43 2.51 34.80
CA SER A 164 7.38 1.58 34.34
C SER A 164 6.33 2.29 33.48
N LEU A 165 5.96 3.52 33.84
CA LEU A 165 4.99 4.33 33.09
C LEU A 165 5.54 4.79 31.74
N ASN A 166 6.82 5.18 31.69
CA ASN A 166 7.48 5.52 30.42
C ASN A 166 7.53 4.33 29.46
N VAL A 167 7.80 3.12 29.96
CA VAL A 167 7.78 1.88 29.14
C VAL A 167 6.38 1.64 28.55
N VAL A 168 5.32 1.77 29.36
CA VAL A 168 3.94 1.60 28.89
C VAL A 168 3.56 2.66 27.86
N ILE A 169 3.87 3.93 28.12
CA ILE A 169 3.54 5.04 27.21
C ILE A 169 4.28 4.87 25.87
N ASP A 170 5.58 4.56 25.90
CA ASP A 170 6.38 4.38 24.68
C ASP A 170 5.87 3.22 23.83
N ASN A 171 5.58 2.08 24.46
CA ASN A 171 5.00 0.93 23.77
C ASN A 171 3.63 1.25 23.16
N LEU A 172 2.73 1.93 23.88
CA LEU A 172 1.42 2.34 23.37
C LEU A 172 1.54 3.36 22.22
N LYS A 173 2.49 4.29 22.28
CA LYS A 173 2.81 5.21 21.18
C LYS A 173 3.27 4.44 19.95
N ARG A 174 4.21 3.50 20.12
CA ARG A 174 4.74 2.66 19.04
C ARG A 174 3.65 1.82 18.40
N ILE A 175 2.75 1.24 19.19
CA ILE A 175 1.60 0.48 18.68
C ILE A 175 0.65 1.41 17.89
N ALA A 176 0.41 2.64 18.35
CA ALA A 176 -0.41 3.61 17.65
C ALA A 176 0.20 4.06 16.30
N ASP A 177 1.53 4.19 16.23
CA ASP A 177 2.24 4.44 14.97
C ASP A 177 2.12 3.28 14.00
N LEU A 178 2.42 2.06 14.45
CA LEU A 178 2.28 0.86 13.62
C LEU A 178 0.84 0.68 13.14
N THR A 179 -0.16 0.98 13.97
CA THR A 179 -1.57 0.94 13.58
C THR A 179 -1.90 1.98 12.51
N SER A 180 -1.32 3.18 12.60
CA SER A 180 -1.49 4.22 11.58
C SER A 180 -0.87 3.81 10.24
N VAL A 181 0.34 3.22 10.27
CA VAL A 181 0.99 2.66 9.08
C VAL A 181 0.17 1.51 8.49
N LEU A 182 -0.33 0.60 9.33
CA LEU A 182 -1.17 -0.52 8.92
C LEU A 182 -2.42 -0.06 8.17
N ARG A 183 -3.06 1.03 8.60
CA ARG A 183 -4.22 1.63 7.91
C ARG A 183 -3.86 2.13 6.51
N VAL A 184 -2.71 2.78 6.35
CA VAL A 184 -2.23 3.24 5.04
C VAL A 184 -1.95 2.05 4.13
N VAL A 185 -1.25 1.03 4.63
CA VAL A 185 -0.98 -0.22 3.87
C VAL A 185 -2.29 -0.90 3.49
N GLY A 186 -3.26 -0.98 4.40
CA GLY A 186 -4.60 -1.50 4.14
C GLY A 186 -5.32 -0.75 3.01
N ALA A 187 -5.27 0.58 3.00
CA ALA A 187 -5.84 1.40 1.93
C ALA A 187 -5.16 1.12 0.57
N VAL A 188 -3.84 0.96 0.55
CA VAL A 188 -3.09 0.58 -0.66
C VAL A 188 -3.51 -0.80 -1.15
N ILE A 189 -3.67 -1.79 -0.26
CA ILE A 189 -4.14 -3.14 -0.62
C ILE A 189 -5.52 -3.07 -1.28
N ILE A 190 -6.46 -2.35 -0.67
CA ILE A 190 -7.82 -2.20 -1.20
C ILE A 190 -7.78 -1.54 -2.60
N ALA A 191 -6.96 -0.49 -2.77
CA ALA A 191 -6.78 0.15 -4.07
C ALA A 191 -6.19 -0.80 -5.12
N LEU A 192 -5.17 -1.60 -4.76
CA LEU A 192 -4.57 -2.60 -5.65
C LEU A 192 -5.55 -3.72 -6.02
N ILE A 193 -6.37 -4.18 -5.07
CA ILE A 193 -7.44 -5.15 -5.35
C ILE A 193 -8.48 -4.53 -6.30
N GLY A 194 -8.86 -3.27 -6.10
CA GLY A 194 -9.72 -2.53 -7.02
C GLY A 194 -9.15 -2.48 -8.45
N LEU A 195 -7.86 -2.15 -8.60
CA LEU A 195 -7.16 -2.16 -9.90
C LEU A 195 -7.09 -3.57 -10.51
N GLN A 196 -6.92 -4.61 -9.69
CA GLN A 196 -6.95 -5.99 -10.15
C GLN A 196 -8.33 -6.38 -10.67
N ILE A 197 -9.40 -5.99 -9.99
CA ILE A 197 -10.78 -6.23 -10.43
C ILE A 197 -11.01 -5.54 -11.78
N LEU A 198 -10.57 -4.29 -11.95
CA LEU A 198 -10.62 -3.59 -13.24
C LEU A 198 -9.88 -4.34 -14.34
N ASN A 199 -8.70 -4.89 -14.04
CA ASN A 199 -7.95 -5.73 -14.98
C ASN A 199 -8.66 -7.06 -15.31
N ARG A 200 -9.44 -7.62 -14.38
CA ARG A 200 -10.26 -8.81 -14.65
C ARG A 200 -11.49 -8.51 -15.51
N PHE A 201 -12.02 -7.29 -15.50
CA PHE A 201 -13.15 -6.90 -16.38
C PHE A 201 -12.82 -6.87 -17.87
N ARG A 202 -11.57 -7.18 -18.26
CA ARG A 202 -11.14 -7.40 -19.66
C ARG A 202 -11.88 -8.52 -20.40
N PHE A 203 -12.68 -9.35 -19.72
CA PHE A 203 -13.54 -10.34 -20.38
C PHE A 203 -14.70 -9.71 -21.15
N HIS A 204 -15.18 -8.52 -20.75
CA HIS A 204 -16.23 -7.82 -21.48
C HIS A 204 -15.61 -6.98 -22.62
N PRO A 205 -16.06 -7.14 -23.88
CA PRO A 205 -15.45 -6.49 -25.03
C PRO A 205 -15.41 -4.96 -24.91
N GLN A 206 -16.45 -4.32 -24.36
CA GLN A 206 -16.47 -2.86 -24.18
C GLN A 206 -15.53 -2.37 -23.07
N LEU A 207 -15.39 -3.12 -21.96
CA LEU A 207 -14.54 -2.71 -20.83
C LEU A 207 -13.05 -3.02 -21.09
N ASN A 208 -12.76 -4.06 -21.86
CA ASN A 208 -11.39 -4.35 -22.31
C ASN A 208 -10.82 -3.24 -23.20
N ILE A 209 -11.67 -2.58 -24.00
CA ILE A 209 -11.25 -1.42 -24.79
C ILE A 209 -10.83 -0.28 -23.87
N LEU A 210 -11.67 0.09 -22.89
CA LEU A 210 -11.36 1.14 -21.92
C LEU A 210 -10.07 0.86 -21.15
N THR A 211 -9.92 -0.32 -20.55
CA THR A 211 -8.70 -0.67 -19.81
C THR A 211 -7.44 -0.64 -20.69
N ARG A 212 -7.54 -1.03 -21.97
CA ARG A 212 -6.44 -0.97 -22.94
C ARG A 212 -6.13 0.46 -23.39
N THR A 213 -7.15 1.31 -23.60
CA THR A 213 -6.97 2.76 -23.86
C THR A 213 -6.19 3.41 -22.73
N VAL A 214 -6.61 3.19 -21.48
CA VAL A 214 -5.97 3.76 -20.28
C VAL A 214 -4.53 3.25 -20.14
N ALA A 215 -4.29 1.95 -20.30
CA ALA A 215 -2.93 1.40 -20.20
C ALA A 215 -1.98 1.95 -21.30
N SER A 216 -2.48 2.12 -22.53
CA SER A 216 -1.70 2.69 -23.64
C SER A 216 -1.44 4.19 -23.43
N ALA A 217 -2.46 4.93 -23.01
CA ALA A 217 -2.36 6.36 -22.68
C ALA A 217 -1.36 6.61 -21.54
N LEU A 218 -1.40 5.79 -20.47
CA LEU A 218 -0.45 5.88 -19.36
C LEU A 218 1.01 5.66 -19.82
N LYS A 219 1.24 4.77 -20.79
CA LYS A 219 2.58 4.52 -21.34
C LYS A 219 3.10 5.73 -22.13
N GLN A 220 2.26 6.36 -22.94
CA GLN A 220 2.63 7.59 -23.67
C GLN A 220 2.80 8.77 -22.71
N PHE A 221 1.94 8.85 -21.69
CA PHE A 221 1.98 9.87 -20.65
C PHE A 221 3.28 9.81 -19.82
N ALA A 222 3.84 8.62 -19.58
CA ALA A 222 5.04 8.46 -18.76
C ALA A 222 6.25 9.27 -19.27
N ALA A 223 6.48 9.32 -20.59
CA ALA A 223 7.59 10.09 -21.17
C ALA A 223 7.37 11.61 -21.03
N PHE A 224 6.14 12.07 -21.22
CA PHE A 224 5.76 13.47 -21.01
C PHE A 224 5.83 13.88 -19.53
N PHE A 225 5.48 12.97 -18.63
CA PHE A 225 5.48 13.22 -17.19
C PHE A 225 6.88 13.57 -16.65
N ILE A 226 7.94 13.03 -17.27
CA ILE A 226 9.33 13.41 -16.95
C ILE A 226 9.56 14.90 -17.25
N VAL A 227 9.13 15.37 -18.42
CA VAL A 227 9.24 16.79 -18.81
C VAL A 227 8.42 17.68 -17.87
N PHE A 228 7.21 17.24 -17.53
CA PHE A 228 6.36 17.92 -16.56
C PHE A 228 7.04 18.05 -15.20
N ILE A 229 7.60 16.98 -14.64
CA ILE A 229 8.29 17.02 -13.33
C ILE A 229 9.45 18.00 -13.35
N VAL A 230 10.28 18.00 -14.40
CA VAL A 230 11.45 18.89 -14.48
C VAL A 230 11.02 20.36 -14.48
N ILE A 231 10.03 20.71 -15.29
CA ILE A 231 9.50 22.09 -15.36
C ILE A 231 8.81 22.45 -14.04
N PHE A 232 7.96 21.57 -13.52
CA PHE A 232 7.24 21.76 -12.27
C PHE A 232 8.20 22.03 -11.10
N LEU A 233 9.20 21.17 -10.89
CA LEU A 233 10.20 21.34 -9.83
C LEU A 233 11.02 22.61 -10.01
N THR A 234 11.34 22.99 -11.25
CA THR A 234 12.05 24.24 -11.53
C THR A 234 11.24 25.44 -11.04
N PHE A 235 9.94 25.48 -11.35
CA PHE A 235 9.06 26.55 -10.86
C PHE A 235 8.83 26.49 -9.35
N THR A 236 8.75 25.30 -8.76
CA THR A 236 8.68 25.14 -7.30
C THR A 236 9.90 25.75 -6.62
N ILE A 237 11.11 25.42 -7.08
CA ILE A 237 12.36 25.94 -6.52
C ILE A 237 12.43 27.47 -6.70
N ILE A 238 12.10 27.98 -7.89
CA ILE A 238 12.05 29.44 -8.14
C ILE A 238 11.04 30.11 -7.19
N GLY A 239 9.86 29.54 -7.01
CA GLY A 239 8.83 30.05 -6.11
C GLY A 239 9.32 30.09 -4.65
N SER A 240 9.95 29.00 -4.18
CA SER A 240 10.57 28.96 -2.85
C SER A 240 11.66 30.01 -2.68
N MET A 241 12.48 30.25 -3.71
CA MET A 241 13.55 31.24 -3.64
C MET A 241 13.06 32.69 -3.66
N ILE A 242 12.01 33.00 -4.43
CA ILE A 242 11.50 34.37 -4.55
C ILE A 242 10.57 34.74 -3.38
N PHE A 243 9.72 33.80 -2.93
CA PHE A 243 8.65 34.09 -1.97
C PHE A 243 8.83 33.40 -0.62
N GLY A 244 9.83 32.53 -0.44
CA GLY A 244 9.93 31.70 0.76
C GLY A 244 10.18 32.45 2.07
N ASP A 245 10.69 33.68 2.02
CA ASP A 245 10.90 34.53 3.19
C ASP A 245 9.62 35.26 3.64
N ARG A 246 8.63 35.41 2.76
CA ARG A 246 7.45 36.29 2.98
C ARG A 246 6.11 35.59 2.84
N ALA A 247 6.04 34.49 2.11
CA ALA A 247 4.82 33.71 1.89
C ALA A 247 4.93 32.33 2.55
N LYS A 248 3.99 32.00 3.44
CA LYS A 248 3.95 30.71 4.14
C LYS A 248 3.77 29.54 3.15
N GLU A 249 3.05 29.81 2.08
CA GLU A 249 2.78 28.94 0.93
C GLU A 249 4.05 28.49 0.22
N PHE A 250 5.12 29.30 0.29
CA PHE A 250 6.40 29.03 -0.35
C PHE A 250 7.56 28.86 0.65
N ALA A 251 7.27 28.85 1.95
CA ALA A 251 8.29 28.84 3.01
C ALA A 251 9.13 27.55 3.07
N SER A 252 8.54 26.42 2.69
CA SER A 252 9.24 25.15 2.56
C SER A 252 9.05 24.59 1.15
N LEU A 253 9.96 23.69 0.74
CA LEU A 253 9.88 23.06 -0.57
C LEU A 253 8.60 22.22 -0.71
N ASP A 254 8.17 21.53 0.36
CA ASP A 254 6.92 20.77 0.39
C ASP A 254 5.68 21.67 0.28
N ASN A 255 5.66 22.79 1.03
CA ASN A 255 4.58 23.77 0.92
C ASN A 255 4.55 24.39 -0.49
N SER A 256 5.71 24.68 -1.05
CA SER A 256 5.85 25.23 -2.40
C SER A 256 5.34 24.27 -3.46
N MET A 257 5.63 22.96 -3.33
CA MET A 257 5.07 21.94 -4.22
C MET A 257 3.54 21.92 -4.14
N ALA A 258 2.98 21.90 -2.92
CA ALA A 258 1.53 21.93 -2.72
C ALA A 258 0.90 23.19 -3.33
N SER A 259 1.53 24.34 -3.17
CA SER A 259 1.10 25.62 -3.75
C SER A 259 1.15 25.62 -5.27
N CYS A 260 2.22 25.10 -5.89
CA CYS A 260 2.30 24.93 -7.35
C CYS A 260 1.21 23.98 -7.87
N ILE A 261 0.92 22.86 -7.18
CA ILE A 261 -0.19 21.96 -7.55
C ILE A 261 -1.54 22.68 -7.43
N ASN A 262 -1.79 23.43 -6.36
CA ASN A 262 -3.00 24.22 -6.21
C ASN A 262 -3.14 25.27 -7.33
N MET A 263 -2.01 25.83 -7.79
CA MET A 263 -1.98 26.78 -8.90
C MET A 263 -2.26 26.11 -10.25
N LEU A 264 -1.81 24.87 -10.44
CA LEU A 264 -2.14 24.05 -11.62
C LEU A 264 -3.65 23.79 -11.74
N PHE A 265 -4.32 23.53 -10.62
CA PHE A 265 -5.77 23.30 -10.58
C PHE A 265 -6.61 24.59 -10.43
N GLY A 266 -5.98 25.76 -10.31
CA GLY A 266 -6.66 27.05 -10.18
C GLY A 266 -7.32 27.30 -8.81
N VAL A 267 -6.94 26.53 -7.78
CA VAL A 267 -7.44 26.67 -6.39
C VAL A 267 -6.56 27.59 -5.55
N PHE A 268 -5.38 27.97 -6.06
CA PHE A 268 -4.44 28.83 -5.36
C PHE A 268 -4.97 30.25 -5.17
N ASP A 269 -4.91 30.75 -3.93
CA ASP A 269 -5.26 32.12 -3.59
C ASP A 269 -4.12 33.08 -3.95
N PHE A 270 -4.28 33.82 -5.05
CA PHE A 270 -3.28 34.78 -5.51
C PHE A 270 -3.09 35.96 -4.54
N GLU A 271 -4.07 36.28 -3.69
CA GLU A 271 -3.94 37.38 -2.73
C GLU A 271 -2.82 37.11 -1.71
N SER A 272 -2.47 35.83 -1.45
CA SER A 272 -1.36 35.44 -0.56
C SER A 272 0.01 35.98 -1.01
N ILE A 273 0.22 36.17 -2.32
CA ILE A 273 1.51 36.61 -2.89
C ILE A 273 1.42 37.95 -3.62
N LYS A 274 0.24 38.52 -3.80
CA LYS A 274 -0.01 39.68 -4.65
C LYS A 274 0.86 40.89 -4.30
N ASP A 275 1.08 41.13 -3.01
CA ASP A 275 1.86 42.27 -2.52
C ASP A 275 3.39 42.08 -2.63
N LEU A 276 3.84 40.90 -3.06
CA LEU A 276 5.26 40.58 -3.21
C LEU A 276 5.79 41.06 -4.57
N GLN A 277 7.06 41.46 -4.59
CA GLN A 277 7.73 41.82 -5.84
C GLN A 277 7.85 40.59 -6.75
N PHE A 278 7.64 40.78 -8.06
CA PHE A 278 7.65 39.73 -9.08
C PHE A 278 6.52 38.68 -9.00
N SER A 279 5.58 38.79 -8.05
CA SER A 279 4.45 37.85 -7.89
C SER A 279 3.59 37.71 -9.13
N VAL A 280 3.17 38.84 -9.70
CA VAL A 280 2.33 38.89 -10.91
C VAL A 280 3.05 38.22 -12.08
N ALA A 281 4.32 38.54 -12.30
CA ALA A 281 5.09 37.97 -13.41
C ALA A 281 5.28 36.45 -13.25
N PHE A 282 5.68 35.99 -12.06
CA PHE A 282 5.82 34.57 -11.76
C PHE A 282 4.50 33.81 -11.97
N TYR A 283 3.40 34.33 -11.42
CA TYR A 283 2.08 33.73 -11.53
C TYR A 283 1.65 33.60 -12.99
N TRP A 284 1.73 34.67 -13.78
CA TRP A 284 1.34 34.65 -15.19
C TRP A 284 2.23 33.73 -16.04
N ILE A 285 3.55 33.74 -15.83
CA ILE A 285 4.47 32.85 -16.55
C ILE A 285 4.14 31.40 -16.24
N TYR A 286 3.91 31.05 -14.97
CA TYR A 286 3.52 29.70 -14.59
C TYR A 286 2.16 29.31 -15.19
N MET A 287 1.16 30.20 -15.14
CA MET A 287 -0.16 29.93 -15.71
C MET A 287 -0.08 29.67 -17.21
N VAL A 288 0.76 30.38 -17.95
CA VAL A 288 0.95 30.15 -19.38
C VAL A 288 1.73 28.85 -19.64
N VAL A 289 2.88 28.66 -18.99
CA VAL A 289 3.78 27.53 -19.28
C VAL A 289 3.24 26.21 -18.74
N VAL A 290 2.84 26.19 -17.47
CA VAL A 290 2.45 24.97 -16.74
C VAL A 290 0.95 24.71 -16.85
N SER A 291 0.11 25.71 -16.63
CA SER A 291 -1.34 25.49 -16.64
C SER A 291 -1.93 25.48 -18.05
N LEU A 292 -1.43 26.28 -19.00
CA LEU A 292 -1.98 26.33 -20.36
C LEU A 292 -1.24 25.37 -21.30
N VAL A 293 0.08 25.51 -21.46
CA VAL A 293 0.84 24.70 -22.43
C VAL A 293 0.93 23.24 -21.98
N LEU A 294 1.42 22.97 -20.77
CA LEU A 294 1.63 21.60 -20.30
C LEU A 294 0.31 20.82 -20.11
N MET A 295 -0.75 21.42 -19.55
CA MET A 295 -2.07 20.72 -19.46
C MET A 295 -2.70 20.44 -20.81
N ASN A 296 -2.62 21.39 -21.76
CA ASN A 296 -3.16 21.16 -23.10
C ASN A 296 -2.36 20.09 -23.86
N MET A 297 -1.04 20.01 -23.63
CA MET A 297 -0.22 18.94 -24.18
C MET A 297 -0.58 17.57 -23.56
N MET A 298 -0.84 17.51 -22.26
CA MET A 298 -1.36 16.30 -21.61
C MET A 298 -2.68 15.86 -22.25
N LEU A 299 -3.62 16.79 -22.44
CA LEU A 299 -4.92 16.48 -23.06
C LEU A 299 -4.75 16.00 -24.51
N ALA A 300 -3.84 16.60 -25.27
CA ALA A 300 -3.50 16.14 -26.63
C ALA A 300 -2.97 14.70 -26.65
N ILE A 301 -2.09 14.32 -25.72
CA ILE A 301 -1.56 12.95 -25.61
C ILE A 301 -2.69 11.96 -25.28
N VAL A 302 -3.61 12.33 -24.38
CA VAL A 302 -4.74 11.48 -24.02
C VAL A 302 -5.68 11.28 -25.21
N LEU A 303 -5.95 12.34 -25.98
CA LEU A 303 -6.76 12.27 -27.20
C LEU A 303 -6.11 11.41 -28.28
N ASP A 304 -4.79 11.54 -28.50
CA ASP A 304 -4.06 10.73 -29.49
C ASP A 304 -4.08 9.24 -29.12
N ALA A 305 -3.85 8.92 -27.83
CA ALA A 305 -3.97 7.55 -27.32
C ALA A 305 -5.39 6.98 -27.45
N TYR A 306 -6.42 7.82 -27.31
CA TYR A 306 -7.82 7.42 -27.51
C TYR A 306 -8.11 7.13 -28.98
N ASP A 307 -7.65 7.98 -29.89
CA ASP A 307 -7.81 7.83 -31.33
C ASP A 307 -7.11 6.57 -31.86
N ASP A 308 -5.91 6.27 -31.36
CA ASP A 308 -5.18 5.05 -31.72
C ASP A 308 -5.96 3.79 -31.35
N VAL A 309 -6.49 3.73 -30.13
CA VAL A 309 -7.17 2.54 -29.64
C VAL A 309 -8.60 2.42 -30.17
N SER A 310 -9.27 3.53 -30.49
CA SER A 310 -10.58 3.52 -31.16
C SER A 310 -10.45 2.97 -32.60
N LYS A 311 -9.44 3.39 -33.36
CA LYS A 311 -9.15 2.87 -34.72
C LYS A 311 -8.84 1.37 -34.70
N GLU A 312 -8.08 0.89 -33.73
CA GLU A 312 -7.77 -0.53 -33.58
C GLU A 312 -9.02 -1.35 -33.16
N SER A 313 -9.93 -0.75 -32.39
CA SER A 313 -11.18 -1.38 -31.95
C SER A 313 -12.16 -1.60 -33.11
N TYR A 314 -12.31 -0.63 -34.02
CA TYR A 314 -13.15 -0.80 -35.22
C TYR A 314 -12.62 -1.92 -36.14
N LYS A 315 -11.29 -2.06 -36.28
CA LYS A 315 -10.68 -3.16 -37.06
C LYS A 315 -10.84 -4.53 -36.39
N LYS A 316 -10.90 -4.59 -35.05
CA LYS A 316 -11.01 -5.85 -34.30
C LYS A 316 -12.46 -6.33 -34.13
N ALA A 317 -13.42 -5.41 -34.05
CA ALA A 317 -14.85 -5.73 -34.11
C ALA A 317 -15.25 -6.34 -35.47
N ALA A 318 -14.56 -5.98 -36.55
CA ALA A 318 -14.73 -6.61 -37.86
C ALA A 318 -14.19 -8.07 -37.93
N ASN A 319 -13.43 -8.53 -36.92
CA ASN A 319 -12.65 -9.78 -36.98
C ASN A 319 -12.81 -10.71 -35.77
N MET A 320 -13.90 -10.67 -34.98
CA MET A 320 -14.00 -11.59 -33.84
C MET A 320 -15.36 -12.25 -33.59
N GLU A 321 -15.37 -13.53 -33.94
CA GLU A 321 -16.16 -14.64 -33.43
C GLU A 321 -15.97 -14.78 -31.89
N LEU A 322 -16.65 -13.91 -31.14
CA LEU A 322 -16.50 -13.74 -29.69
C LEU A 322 -17.07 -14.92 -28.87
N ALA A 323 -18.02 -15.67 -29.44
CA ALA A 323 -18.68 -16.78 -28.76
C ALA A 323 -17.72 -17.95 -28.50
N ASN A 324 -16.85 -18.29 -29.45
CA ASN A 324 -16.00 -19.48 -29.37
C ASN A 324 -14.89 -19.36 -28.32
N ARG A 325 -14.39 -18.14 -28.04
CA ARG A 325 -13.34 -17.93 -27.04
C ARG A 325 -13.86 -17.91 -25.61
N VAL A 326 -15.07 -17.41 -25.38
CA VAL A 326 -15.71 -17.43 -24.05
C VAL A 326 -16.09 -18.85 -23.66
N VAL A 327 -16.61 -19.64 -24.60
CA VAL A 327 -16.89 -21.06 -24.39
C VAL A 327 -15.60 -21.84 -24.09
N ALA A 328 -14.50 -21.56 -24.80
CA ALA A 328 -13.22 -22.22 -24.54
C ALA A 328 -12.65 -21.93 -23.14
N ILE A 329 -12.67 -20.67 -22.69
CA ILE A 329 -12.14 -20.29 -21.37
C ILE A 329 -13.02 -20.85 -20.24
N CYS A 330 -14.34 -20.80 -20.37
CA CYS A 330 -15.25 -21.41 -19.40
C CYS A 330 -15.07 -22.93 -19.33
N TRP A 331 -14.83 -23.58 -20.47
CA TRP A 331 -14.61 -25.02 -20.54
C TRP A 331 -13.27 -25.44 -19.93
N ASP A 332 -12.21 -24.65 -20.11
CA ASP A 332 -10.89 -24.91 -19.50
C ASP A 332 -10.95 -24.82 -17.97
N VAL A 333 -11.63 -23.81 -17.42
CA VAL A 333 -11.80 -23.63 -15.96
C VAL A 333 -12.66 -24.75 -15.35
N VAL A 334 -13.75 -25.14 -16.01
CA VAL A 334 -14.57 -26.29 -15.58
C VAL A 334 -13.76 -27.59 -15.62
N SER A 335 -12.88 -27.72 -16.63
CA SER A 335 -12.03 -28.90 -16.75
C SER A 335 -11.00 -28.98 -15.62
N GLU A 336 -10.36 -27.87 -15.22
CA GLU A 336 -9.40 -27.86 -14.11
C GLU A 336 -10.07 -28.15 -12.77
N ILE A 337 -11.28 -27.61 -12.53
CA ILE A 337 -12.06 -27.89 -11.32
C ILE A 337 -12.48 -29.37 -11.26
N SER A 338 -12.87 -29.96 -12.40
CA SER A 338 -13.26 -31.38 -12.46
C SER A 338 -12.08 -32.33 -12.21
N ILE A 339 -10.86 -31.96 -12.61
CA ILE A 339 -9.63 -32.72 -12.37
C ILE A 339 -9.22 -32.70 -10.90
N MET A 340 -9.48 -31.58 -10.21
CA MET A 340 -9.15 -31.45 -8.78
C MET A 340 -10.09 -32.25 -7.87
N LEU A 341 -11.34 -32.46 -8.30
CA LEU A 341 -12.37 -33.16 -7.53
C LEU A 341 -12.52 -34.66 -7.87
N PHE A 342 -12.26 -35.06 -9.12
CA PHE A 342 -12.39 -36.45 -9.56
C PHE A 342 -11.16 -36.89 -10.36
N ALA A 343 -10.27 -37.65 -9.72
CA ALA A 343 -9.19 -38.35 -10.39
C ALA A 343 -9.74 -39.49 -11.28
N ARG A 344 -10.26 -39.17 -12.47
CA ARG A 344 -10.59 -40.18 -13.50
C ARG A 344 -9.46 -40.28 -14.53
N ARG A 345 -8.83 -41.46 -14.58
CA ARG A 345 -7.84 -41.89 -15.58
C ARG A 345 -8.53 -42.19 -16.92
N THR A 346 -8.95 -41.17 -17.65
CA THR A 346 -9.42 -41.36 -19.04
C THR A 346 -8.67 -40.39 -19.96
N VAL A 347 -7.93 -40.94 -20.93
CA VAL A 347 -7.05 -40.21 -21.86
C VAL A 347 -7.83 -39.51 -22.99
N VAL A 348 -9.12 -39.84 -23.14
CA VAL A 348 -10.03 -39.27 -24.12
C VAL A 348 -11.19 -38.59 -23.40
N SER A 349 -11.45 -37.34 -23.74
CA SER A 349 -12.69 -36.65 -23.37
C SER A 349 -13.32 -36.05 -24.63
N HIS A 350 -14.51 -36.52 -25.01
CA HIS A 350 -15.32 -36.01 -26.14
C HIS A 350 -14.53 -35.81 -27.46
N GLY A 351 -13.89 -36.89 -27.95
CA GLY A 351 -13.35 -36.94 -29.31
C GLY A 351 -12.04 -36.19 -29.57
N ARG A 352 -11.40 -35.59 -28.55
CA ARG A 352 -10.04 -35.03 -28.67
C ARG A 352 -9.06 -35.74 -27.74
N ILE A 353 -7.89 -36.08 -28.28
CA ILE A 353 -6.79 -36.76 -27.60
C ILE A 353 -5.96 -35.73 -26.84
N ARG A 354 -5.68 -35.95 -25.55
CA ARG A 354 -4.82 -35.06 -24.74
C ARG A 354 -3.34 -35.50 -24.85
N PRO A 355 -2.46 -34.73 -25.53
CA PRO A 355 -1.12 -35.19 -25.90
C PRO A 355 -0.22 -35.45 -24.68
N HIS A 356 -0.21 -34.57 -23.68
CA HIS A 356 0.65 -34.75 -22.48
C HIS A 356 0.26 -35.93 -21.58
N LEU A 357 -1.01 -36.32 -21.56
CA LEU A 357 -1.48 -37.48 -20.80
C LEU A 357 -1.18 -38.78 -21.54
N LEU A 358 -1.33 -38.76 -22.87
CA LEU A 358 -0.96 -39.88 -23.74
C LEU A 358 0.54 -40.17 -23.68
N GLU A 359 1.37 -39.13 -23.77
CA GLU A 359 2.83 -39.22 -23.69
C GLU A 359 3.29 -39.86 -22.36
N ARG A 360 2.71 -39.42 -21.24
CA ARG A 360 3.06 -39.93 -19.92
C ARG A 360 2.65 -41.40 -19.72
N VAL A 361 1.56 -41.82 -20.33
CA VAL A 361 1.09 -43.22 -20.32
C VAL A 361 1.95 -44.09 -21.22
N LEU A 362 2.33 -43.60 -22.41
CA LEU A 362 3.23 -44.28 -23.35
C LEU A 362 4.64 -44.44 -22.76
N GLN A 363 5.21 -43.39 -22.16
CA GLN A 363 6.50 -43.45 -21.49
C GLN A 363 6.52 -44.45 -20.34
N ARG A 364 5.42 -44.57 -19.59
CA ARG A 364 5.30 -45.57 -18.51
C ARG A 364 5.25 -46.99 -19.07
N LYS A 365 4.57 -47.22 -20.20
CA LYS A 365 4.46 -48.51 -20.87
C LYS A 365 5.77 -48.96 -21.53
N ILE A 366 6.50 -48.03 -22.14
CA ILE A 366 7.84 -48.27 -22.73
C ILE A 366 8.87 -48.61 -21.64
N LYS A 367 8.71 -48.03 -20.44
CA LYS A 367 9.60 -48.31 -19.30
C LYS A 367 9.36 -49.69 -18.66
N GLU A 368 8.17 -50.25 -18.81
CA GLU A 368 7.82 -51.59 -18.32
C GLU A 368 8.24 -52.70 -19.29
N ASP A 369 8.29 -52.43 -20.60
CA ASP A 369 8.68 -53.44 -21.60
C ASP A 369 9.46 -52.80 -22.80
N PRO A 370 10.80 -52.95 -22.87
CA PRO A 370 11.65 -52.19 -23.82
C PRO A 370 11.57 -52.63 -25.28
N HIS A 371 10.98 -53.79 -25.59
CA HIS A 371 10.95 -54.36 -26.95
C HIS A 371 9.58 -54.30 -27.63
N THR A 372 8.63 -53.50 -27.12
CA THR A 372 7.31 -53.38 -27.72
C THR A 372 7.34 -52.47 -28.95
N ILE A 373 7.18 -53.05 -30.15
CA ILE A 373 6.95 -52.30 -31.38
C ILE A 373 5.53 -51.71 -31.30
N LEU A 374 5.42 -50.38 -31.35
CA LEU A 374 4.14 -49.63 -31.30
C LEU A 374 3.30 -49.93 -32.55
N SER A 375 2.54 -51.03 -32.53
CA SER A 375 1.58 -51.37 -33.59
C SER A 375 0.19 -50.78 -33.30
N PRO A 376 -0.64 -50.50 -34.32
CA PRO A 376 -1.99 -49.94 -34.16
C PRO A 376 -2.90 -50.78 -33.24
N GLU A 377 -2.69 -52.10 -33.18
CA GLU A 377 -3.45 -53.02 -32.36
C GLU A 377 -3.13 -52.89 -30.86
N SER A 378 -1.91 -52.49 -30.50
CA SER A 378 -1.48 -52.29 -29.11
C SER A 378 -1.99 -50.98 -28.47
N LEU A 379 -2.40 -50.02 -29.31
CA LEU A 379 -2.94 -48.70 -28.94
C LEU A 379 -4.46 -48.71 -28.81
N LYS A 380 -5.16 -49.61 -29.52
CA LYS A 380 -6.62 -49.75 -29.49
C LYS A 380 -7.24 -49.84 -28.07
N PRO A 381 -6.68 -50.59 -27.09
CA PRO A 381 -7.28 -50.65 -25.75
C PRO A 381 -7.17 -49.35 -24.91
N LEU A 382 -6.42 -48.33 -25.37
CA LEU A 382 -6.34 -47.02 -24.72
C LEU A 382 -7.49 -46.07 -25.12
N PHE A 383 -8.28 -46.45 -26.13
CA PHE A 383 -9.38 -45.65 -26.69
C PHE A 383 -10.67 -46.50 -26.68
N PRO A 384 -11.54 -46.35 -25.66
CA PRO A 384 -12.71 -47.21 -25.49
C PRO A 384 -13.87 -46.93 -26.46
N ASP A 385 -13.78 -45.87 -27.28
CA ASP A 385 -14.84 -45.50 -28.22
C ASP A 385 -14.52 -46.00 -29.64
N ASP A 386 -15.30 -46.96 -30.15
CA ASP A 386 -15.17 -47.63 -31.47
C ASP A 386 -15.36 -46.70 -32.70
N GLY A 387 -15.42 -45.39 -32.51
CA GLY A 387 -15.70 -44.40 -33.57
C GLY A 387 -14.47 -43.71 -34.18
N ILE A 388 -13.26 -43.99 -33.70
CA ILE A 388 -12.04 -43.32 -34.20
C ILE A 388 -11.51 -44.05 -35.44
N GLY A 389 -11.60 -43.41 -36.61
CA GLY A 389 -11.12 -43.96 -37.88
C GLY A 389 -9.61 -44.22 -37.88
N TYR A 390 -9.21 -45.28 -38.60
CA TYR A 390 -7.82 -45.76 -38.72
C TYR A 390 -6.81 -44.67 -39.13
N GLU A 391 -7.26 -43.65 -39.88
CA GLU A 391 -6.45 -42.53 -40.34
C GLU A 391 -5.93 -41.63 -39.18
N VAL A 392 -6.73 -41.45 -38.13
CA VAL A 392 -6.34 -40.63 -36.97
C VAL A 392 -5.25 -41.32 -36.14
N PHE A 393 -5.27 -42.66 -36.11
CA PHE A 393 -4.23 -43.47 -35.49
C PHE A 393 -2.90 -43.35 -36.25
N GLN A 394 -2.93 -43.41 -37.59
CA GLN A 394 -1.75 -43.21 -38.42
C GLN A 394 -1.16 -41.81 -38.28
N ALA A 395 -2.00 -40.77 -38.27
CA ALA A 395 -1.54 -39.39 -38.11
C ALA A 395 -0.86 -39.14 -36.74
N THR A 396 -1.38 -39.78 -35.69
CA THR A 396 -0.80 -39.67 -34.34
C THR A 396 0.52 -40.44 -34.23
N LEU A 397 0.62 -41.62 -34.85
CA LEU A 397 1.87 -42.40 -34.95
C LEU A 397 2.95 -41.63 -35.72
N GLN A 398 2.61 -41.05 -36.87
CA GLN A 398 3.55 -40.21 -37.64
C GLN A 398 4.00 -38.97 -36.88
N HIS A 399 3.13 -38.35 -36.07
CA HIS A 399 3.52 -37.19 -35.27
C HIS A 399 4.50 -37.57 -34.14
N ILE A 400 4.35 -38.77 -33.56
CA ILE A 400 5.25 -39.29 -32.53
C ILE A 400 6.59 -39.73 -33.14
N GLU A 401 6.59 -40.39 -34.30
CA GLU A 401 7.82 -40.77 -35.01
C GLU A 401 8.60 -39.54 -35.51
N ASN A 402 7.91 -38.51 -36.00
CA ASN A 402 8.55 -37.28 -36.47
C ASN A 402 8.99 -36.36 -35.31
N GLY A 403 8.31 -36.40 -34.16
CA GLY A 403 8.71 -35.68 -32.95
C GLY A 403 9.98 -36.22 -32.29
N GLY A 404 10.39 -37.45 -32.60
CA GLY A 404 11.66 -38.04 -32.14
C GLY A 404 12.91 -37.57 -32.90
N ASN A 405 12.75 -36.92 -34.05
CA ASN A 405 13.86 -36.50 -34.93
C ASN A 405 14.13 -34.98 -34.90
N GLN A 406 13.53 -34.23 -33.97
CA GLN A 406 13.91 -32.86 -33.68
C GLN A 406 14.47 -32.78 -32.25
N GLN A 407 15.72 -33.20 -32.11
CA GLN A 407 16.62 -32.77 -31.05
C GLN A 407 17.71 -31.88 -31.65
#